data_AF-A0A6N7M7G8-F1
#
_entry.id   AF-A0A6N7M7G8-F1
#
_cell.length_a   1.000
_cell.length_b   1.000
_cell.length_c   1.000
_cell.angle_alpha   90.00
_cell.angle_beta   90.00
_cell.angle_gamma   90.00
#
_symmetry.space_group_name_H-M   'P 1'
#
loop_
_entity.id
_entity.type
_entity.pdbx_description
1 polymer ?
#
loop_
_entity_poly.entity_id
_entity_poly.type
_entity_poly.pdbx_seq_one_letter_code
_entity_poly.pdbx_strand_id
1 'polypeptide(L)'
;MKRTVFLILSLVAIYSTCTNAQIAAGYYYDGNMISLSTNPAASKMYEIRVSTTSFRQASWGYSQNGVVQGYFFIDLLQNEPFRLYGGIGIGAPILSDLNWEDQWVSLNIPLGIRCNPFTRFPDLYILGEYLPMITLTEGKDVINTVSFGFKIKFGIARD
;
A
#
# COMPACT_ATOMS: atom_id res chain seq x y z
N MET A 1 -16.87 20.72 17.19
CA MET A 1 -15.85 21.30 16.28
C MET A 1 -14.88 20.27 15.72
N LYS A 2 -14.01 19.61 16.52
CA LYS A 2 -12.98 18.67 16.01
C LYS A 2 -13.55 17.51 15.15
N ARG A 3 -14.67 16.91 15.57
CA ARG A 3 -15.35 15.82 14.84
C ARG A 3 -15.94 16.26 13.49
N THR A 4 -16.51 17.45 13.44
CA THR A 4 -17.10 18.02 12.22
C THR A 4 -16.04 18.40 11.20
N VAL A 5 -14.92 18.97 11.65
CA VAL A 5 -13.77 19.27 10.77
C VAL A 5 -13.16 17.98 10.21
N PHE A 6 -13.00 16.95 11.04
CA PHE A 6 -12.53 15.64 10.58
C PHE A 6 -13.47 15.03 9.54
N LEU A 7 -14.78 15.09 9.77
CA LEU A 7 -15.79 14.59 8.82
C LEU A 7 -15.73 15.35 7.49
N ILE A 8 -15.65 16.68 7.52
CA ILE A 8 -15.57 17.51 6.31
C ILE A 8 -14.27 17.23 5.55
N LEU A 9 -13.13 17.12 6.23
CA LEU A 9 -11.86 16.76 5.59
C LEU A 9 -11.90 15.36 4.98
N SER A 10 -12.53 14.41 5.65
CA SER A 10 -12.73 13.04 5.13
C SER A 10 -13.63 13.05 3.90
N LEU A 11 -14.73 13.81 3.92
CA LEU A 11 -15.64 13.94 2.78
C LEU A 11 -15.00 14.68 1.60
N VAL A 12 -14.19 15.71 1.84
CA VAL A 12 -13.44 16.41 0.79
C VAL A 12 -12.36 15.52 0.18
N ALA A 13 -11.67 14.72 0.99
CA ALA A 13 -10.71 13.72 0.50
C ALA A 13 -11.39 12.62 -0.33
N ILE A 14 -12.55 12.12 0.12
CA ILE A 14 -13.37 11.16 -0.62
C ILE A 14 -13.89 11.78 -1.93
N TYR A 15 -14.39 13.01 -1.91
CA TYR A 15 -14.90 13.67 -3.11
C TYR A 15 -13.80 14.00 -4.14
N SER A 16 -12.65 14.49 -3.66
CA SER A 16 -11.48 14.76 -4.51
C SER A 16 -10.88 13.48 -5.10
N THR A 17 -11.03 12.34 -4.42
CA THR A 17 -10.70 11.05 -4.99
C THR A 17 -11.80 10.61 -5.97
N CYS A 18 -13.08 10.60 -5.61
CA CYS A 18 -14.15 10.11 -6.50
C CYS A 18 -14.30 10.83 -7.86
N THR A 19 -13.94 12.11 -7.97
CA THR A 19 -14.14 12.88 -9.21
C THR A 19 -13.07 12.64 -10.29
N ASN A 20 -11.92 12.07 -9.94
CA ASN A 20 -10.83 11.73 -10.88
C ASN A 20 -10.04 10.43 -10.53
N ALA A 21 -10.38 9.74 -9.45
CA ALA A 21 -9.68 8.52 -9.04
C ALA A 21 -10.22 7.34 -9.83
N GLN A 22 -9.45 6.98 -10.85
CA GLN A 22 -9.37 5.57 -11.22
C GLN A 22 -8.81 4.83 -10.00
N ILE A 23 -9.53 3.81 -9.55
CA ILE A 23 -9.15 2.99 -8.39
C ILE A 23 -8.52 1.72 -8.94
N ALA A 24 -7.40 1.28 -8.37
CA ALA A 24 -6.81 0.00 -8.70
C ALA A 24 -6.83 -0.93 -7.49
N ALA A 25 -7.31 -2.16 -7.69
CA ALA A 25 -7.09 -3.24 -6.73
C ALA A 25 -5.78 -3.94 -7.07
N GLY A 26 -5.11 -4.46 -6.06
CA GLY A 26 -3.86 -5.17 -6.24
C GLY A 26 -3.66 -6.27 -5.23
N TYR A 27 -2.70 -7.12 -5.54
CA TYR A 27 -2.27 -8.21 -4.69
C TYR A 27 -0.75 -8.22 -4.65
N TYR A 28 -0.18 -8.39 -3.45
CA TYR A 28 1.25 -8.58 -3.22
C TYR A 28 1.46 -9.91 -2.51
N TYR A 29 2.43 -10.68 -2.99
CA TYR A 29 2.73 -12.00 -2.45
C TYR A 29 3.31 -11.95 -1.03
N ASP A 30 4.04 -10.89 -0.69
CA ASP A 30 4.51 -10.69 0.68
C ASP A 30 3.33 -10.48 1.64
N GLY A 31 3.19 -11.38 2.61
CA GLY A 31 2.09 -11.37 3.58
C GLY A 31 0.69 -11.58 2.97
N ASN A 32 0.59 -11.97 1.70
CA ASN A 32 -0.66 -12.03 0.93
C ASN A 32 -1.48 -10.75 1.11
N MET A 33 -0.91 -9.61 0.75
CA MET A 33 -1.58 -8.32 0.91
C MET A 33 -2.56 -8.05 -0.22
N ILE A 34 -3.78 -7.65 0.13
CA ILE A 34 -4.72 -7.04 -0.81
C ILE A 34 -4.56 -5.53 -0.68
N SER A 35 -4.56 -4.83 -1.81
CA SER A 35 -4.39 -3.39 -1.85
C SER A 35 -5.50 -2.68 -2.61
N LEU A 36 -5.84 -1.48 -2.16
CA LEU A 36 -6.63 -0.52 -2.90
C LEU A 36 -5.81 0.75 -3.11
N SER A 37 -5.71 1.23 -4.33
CA SER A 37 -4.88 2.38 -4.68
C SER A 37 -5.56 3.33 -5.66
N THR A 38 -5.08 4.56 -5.71
CA THR A 38 -5.41 5.48 -6.80
C THR A 38 -4.70 5.04 -8.10
N ASN A 39 -4.92 5.77 -9.19
CA ASN A 39 -4.43 5.42 -10.53
C ASN A 39 -2.93 5.01 -10.54
N PRO A 40 -2.61 3.74 -10.87
CA PRO A 40 -1.23 3.28 -10.96
C PRO A 40 -0.51 3.86 -12.18
N ALA A 41 -1.15 4.50 -13.14
CA ALA A 41 -0.46 5.23 -14.20
C ALA A 41 -0.05 6.65 -13.79
N ALA A 42 -0.51 7.15 -12.64
CA ALA A 42 -0.19 8.49 -12.18
C ALA A 42 1.20 8.53 -11.52
N SER A 43 1.87 9.68 -11.63
CA SER A 43 3.18 9.91 -11.00
C SER A 43 3.12 9.96 -9.47
N LYS A 44 1.92 10.08 -8.91
CA LYS A 44 1.63 10.05 -7.47
C LYS A 44 0.53 9.03 -7.23
N MET A 45 0.72 8.17 -6.23
CA MET A 45 -0.25 7.13 -5.89
C MET A 45 -0.42 7.04 -4.39
N TYR A 46 -1.67 6.98 -3.94
CA TYR A 46 -2.02 6.61 -2.57
C TYR A 46 -2.47 5.16 -2.56
N GLU A 47 -2.12 4.42 -1.52
CA GLU A 47 -2.49 3.02 -1.40
C GLU A 47 -2.77 2.64 0.04
N ILE A 48 -3.79 1.80 0.23
CA ILE A 48 -4.02 1.06 1.46
C ILE A 48 -3.78 -0.41 1.16
N ARG A 49 -3.02 -1.10 2.01
CA ARG A 49 -2.78 -2.54 1.96
C ARG A 49 -3.25 -3.19 3.26
N VAL A 50 -3.77 -4.40 3.15
CA VAL A 50 -4.15 -5.23 4.30
C VAL A 50 -3.59 -6.62 4.10
N SER A 51 -2.81 -7.12 5.07
CA SER A 51 -2.34 -8.51 5.03
C SER A 51 -3.50 -9.48 5.31
N THR A 52 -3.68 -10.47 4.45
CA THR A 52 -4.71 -11.51 4.65
C THR A 52 -4.17 -12.73 5.40
N THR A 53 -2.85 -12.79 5.57
CA THR A 53 -2.17 -13.86 6.30
C THR A 53 -1.32 -13.32 7.43
N SER A 54 -0.98 -14.23 8.33
CA SER A 54 -0.14 -14.02 9.49
C SER A 54 1.23 -13.50 9.11
N PHE A 55 1.53 -12.29 9.54
CA PHE A 55 2.87 -11.72 9.47
C PHE A 55 3.67 -12.19 10.68
N ARG A 56 4.80 -12.86 10.44
CA ARG A 56 5.73 -13.28 11.49
C ARG A 56 6.97 -12.39 11.45
N GLN A 57 7.08 -11.48 12.41
CA GLN A 57 8.22 -10.57 12.56
C GLN A 57 9.52 -11.33 12.95
N ALA A 58 9.41 -12.46 13.64
CA ALA A 58 10.54 -13.31 14.04
C ALA A 58 10.11 -14.77 14.21
N SER A 59 11.08 -15.70 14.24
CA SER A 59 10.86 -17.13 14.49
C SER A 59 10.25 -17.44 15.86
N TRP A 60 10.39 -16.51 16.81
CA TRP A 60 9.85 -16.56 18.18
C TRP A 60 8.71 -15.54 18.41
N GLY A 61 8.31 -14.80 17.37
CA GLY A 61 7.34 -13.72 17.46
C GLY A 61 5.89 -14.17 17.23
N TYR A 62 4.95 -13.41 17.81
CA TYR A 62 3.52 -13.58 17.58
C TYR A 62 3.18 -13.42 16.10
N SER A 63 2.28 -14.28 15.64
CA SER A 63 1.69 -14.22 14.31
C SER A 63 0.65 -13.11 14.29
N GLN A 64 0.97 -11.96 13.71
CA GLN A 64 0.04 -10.83 13.64
C GLN A 64 -0.69 -10.82 12.30
N ASN A 65 -2.01 -11.01 12.34
CA ASN A 65 -2.88 -10.94 11.18
C ASN A 65 -3.35 -9.50 10.95
N GLY A 66 -3.69 -9.18 9.70
CA GLY A 66 -4.41 -7.96 9.36
C GLY A 66 -3.62 -6.68 9.67
N VAL A 67 -2.34 -6.67 9.27
CA VAL A 67 -1.53 -5.45 9.26
C VAL A 67 -2.09 -4.53 8.19
N VAL A 68 -2.70 -3.44 8.63
CA VAL A 68 -3.21 -2.37 7.77
C VAL A 68 -2.09 -1.37 7.55
N GLN A 69 -1.85 -1.05 6.29
CA GLN A 69 -0.73 -0.19 5.88
C GLN A 69 -1.25 0.88 4.92
N GLY A 70 -0.83 2.12 5.13
CA GLY A 70 -1.14 3.26 4.27
C GLY A 70 0.14 3.81 3.65
N TYR A 71 0.11 4.10 2.35
CA TYR A 71 1.28 4.54 1.59
C TYR A 71 0.99 5.73 0.70
N PHE A 72 2.03 6.53 0.52
CA PHE A 72 2.16 7.52 -0.53
C PHE A 72 3.39 7.22 -1.39
N PHE A 73 3.20 7.13 -2.70
CA PHE A 73 4.23 6.83 -3.68
C PHE A 73 4.41 7.96 -4.68
N ILE A 74 5.64 8.10 -5.16
CA ILE A 74 6.02 8.96 -6.27
C ILE A 74 6.85 8.17 -7.28
N ASP A 75 6.66 8.45 -8.57
CA ASP A 75 7.56 7.96 -9.60
C ASP A 75 8.92 8.68 -9.48
N LEU A 76 10.00 7.91 -9.35
CA LEU A 76 11.39 8.39 -9.33
C LEU A 76 11.98 8.44 -10.75
N LEU A 77 11.56 7.50 -11.61
CA LEU A 77 11.92 7.44 -13.02
C LEU A 77 10.72 6.93 -13.83
N GLN A 78 10.43 7.60 -14.96
CA GLN A 78 9.39 7.19 -15.89
C GLN A 78 10.04 6.87 -17.24
N ASN A 79 10.12 5.59 -17.59
CA ASN A 79 10.64 5.14 -18.87
C ASN A 79 9.80 3.97 -19.40
N GLU A 80 8.77 4.28 -20.18
CA GLU A 80 7.78 3.29 -20.63
C GLU A 80 8.44 2.05 -21.27
N PRO A 81 7.99 0.82 -20.93
CA PRO A 81 6.83 0.49 -20.09
C PRO A 81 7.14 0.42 -18.58
N PHE A 82 8.35 0.81 -18.15
CA PHE A 82 8.84 0.65 -16.79
C PHE A 82 8.82 1.97 -16.00
N ARG A 83 8.45 1.87 -14.74
CA ARG A 83 8.46 3.01 -13.81
C ARG A 83 9.13 2.58 -12.53
N LEU A 84 10.16 3.31 -12.14
CA LEU A 84 10.75 3.19 -10.81
C LEU A 84 9.97 4.14 -9.90
N TYR A 85 9.50 3.63 -8.77
CA TYR A 85 8.77 4.41 -7.79
C TYR A 85 9.35 4.21 -6.40
N GLY A 86 9.21 5.23 -5.57
CA GLY A 86 9.55 5.18 -4.15
C GLY A 86 8.42 5.77 -3.33
N GLY A 87 8.40 5.49 -2.04
CA GLY A 87 7.34 6.00 -1.19
C GLY A 87 7.66 5.99 0.29
N ILE A 88 6.67 6.41 1.05
CA ILE A 88 6.64 6.34 2.51
C ILE A 88 5.28 5.82 2.93
N GLY A 89 5.24 5.02 3.99
CA GLY A 89 4.01 4.51 4.55
C GLY A 89 4.09 4.28 6.04
N ILE A 90 2.93 4.00 6.62
CA ILE A 90 2.78 3.60 8.01
C ILE A 90 1.98 2.31 8.07
N GLY A 91 2.35 1.42 8.98
CA GLY A 91 1.69 0.12 9.18
C GLY A 91 1.37 -0.14 10.64
N ALA A 92 0.25 -0.81 10.89
CA ALA A 92 -0.10 -1.30 12.22
C ALA A 92 -1.00 -2.55 12.14
N PRO A 93 -0.88 -3.51 13.07
CA PRO A 93 -1.69 -4.73 13.18
C PRO A 93 -3.07 -4.44 13.81
N ILE A 94 -3.83 -3.51 13.22
CA ILE A 94 -5.08 -2.98 13.79
C ILE A 94 -6.18 -4.06 13.87
N LEU A 95 -6.11 -5.07 13.01
CA LEU A 95 -7.10 -6.16 12.95
C LEU A 95 -6.62 -7.42 13.69
N SER A 96 -5.57 -7.32 14.52
CA SER A 96 -5.08 -8.44 15.33
C SER A 96 -5.82 -8.55 16.65
N ASP A 97 -6.00 -9.78 17.14
CA ASP A 97 -6.65 -10.07 18.43
C ASP A 97 -5.73 -9.77 19.64
N LEU A 98 -4.61 -9.08 19.43
CA LEU A 98 -3.67 -8.73 20.48
C LEU A 98 -4.19 -7.58 21.34
N ASN A 99 -3.73 -7.54 22.60
CA ASN A 99 -3.93 -6.37 23.45
C ASN A 99 -3.30 -5.13 22.81
N TRP A 100 -3.90 -3.97 23.01
CA TRP A 100 -3.43 -2.70 22.44
C TRP A 100 -1.97 -2.38 22.81
N GLU A 101 -1.51 -2.86 23.96
CA GLU A 101 -0.13 -2.68 24.46
C GLU A 101 0.90 -3.53 23.69
N ASP A 102 0.48 -4.58 23.00
CA ASP A 102 1.32 -5.46 22.17
C ASP A 102 1.30 -5.07 20.68
N GLN A 103 0.57 -4.01 20.32
CA GLN A 103 0.51 -3.50 18.95
C GLN A 103 1.75 -2.65 18.65
N TRP A 104 2.37 -2.90 17.50
CA TRP A 104 3.45 -2.07 16.99
C TRP A 104 2.99 -1.17 15.86
N VAL A 105 3.75 -0.10 15.63
CA VAL A 105 3.60 0.78 14.47
C VAL A 105 4.90 0.73 13.69
N SER A 106 4.82 0.64 12.36
CA SER A 106 5.99 0.74 11.49
C SER A 106 5.98 2.00 10.65
N LEU A 107 7.19 2.46 10.35
CA LEU A 107 7.47 3.33 9.22
C LEU A 107 7.98 2.48 8.05
N ASN A 108 7.37 2.64 6.90
CA ASN A 108 7.65 1.85 5.71
C ASN A 108 8.28 2.72 4.63
N ILE A 109 9.33 2.24 3.95
CA ILE A 109 10.02 3.00 2.90
C ILE A 109 10.12 2.17 1.62
N PRO A 110 9.01 1.96 0.90
CA PRO A 110 9.00 1.13 -0.31
C PRO A 110 9.83 1.74 -1.45
N LEU A 111 10.52 0.87 -2.18
CA LEU A 111 11.16 1.16 -3.45
C LEU A 111 10.82 0.02 -4.42
N GLY A 112 10.22 0.34 -5.55
CA GLY A 112 9.73 -0.69 -6.47
C GLY A 112 9.78 -0.29 -7.92
N ILE A 113 9.60 -1.30 -8.77
CA ILE A 113 9.44 -1.17 -10.20
C ILE A 113 8.03 -1.63 -10.54
N ARG A 114 7.33 -0.82 -11.35
CA ARG A 114 6.04 -1.17 -11.91
C ARG A 114 6.14 -1.14 -13.43
N CYS A 115 5.51 -2.09 -14.10
CA CYS A 115 5.39 -2.06 -15.55
C CYS A 115 4.02 -2.52 -16.04
N ASN A 116 3.65 -2.09 -17.24
CA ASN A 116 2.57 -2.71 -18.00
C ASN A 116 3.13 -3.29 -19.31
N PRO A 117 3.41 -4.60 -19.36
CA PRO A 117 3.91 -5.23 -20.58
C PRO A 117 2.79 -5.66 -21.55
N PHE A 118 1.52 -5.45 -21.20
CA PHE A 118 0.38 -6.04 -21.89
C PHE A 118 -0.33 -5.04 -22.81
N THR A 119 -0.19 -5.22 -24.12
CA THR A 119 -0.92 -4.42 -25.11
C THR A 119 -2.44 -4.65 -25.07
N ARG A 120 -2.88 -5.87 -24.72
CA ARG A 120 -4.31 -6.23 -24.59
C ARG A 120 -4.93 -5.89 -23.24
N PHE A 121 -4.10 -5.60 -22.22
CA PHE A 121 -4.55 -5.29 -20.86
C PHE A 121 -3.87 -4.00 -20.37
N PRO A 122 -4.21 -2.83 -20.96
CA PRO A 122 -3.58 -1.54 -20.65
C PRO A 122 -3.78 -1.07 -19.19
N ASP A 123 -4.66 -1.75 -18.45
CA ASP A 123 -4.98 -1.48 -17.07
C ASP A 123 -4.40 -2.49 -16.07
N LEU A 124 -3.67 -3.50 -16.56
CA LEU A 124 -2.97 -4.49 -15.74
C LEU A 124 -1.49 -4.13 -15.58
N TYR A 125 -1.06 -3.96 -14.34
CA TYR A 125 0.32 -3.62 -13.99
C TYR A 125 0.93 -4.76 -13.18
N ILE A 126 2.19 -5.07 -13.45
CA ILE A 126 3.03 -5.96 -12.62
C ILE A 126 3.96 -5.09 -11.78
N LEU A 127 4.22 -5.49 -10.54
CA LEU A 127 5.10 -4.77 -9.65
C LEU A 127 6.02 -5.69 -8.87
N GLY A 128 7.25 -5.23 -8.68
CA GLY A 128 8.22 -5.80 -7.74
C GLY A 128 8.68 -4.70 -6.80
N GLU A 129 8.65 -4.94 -5.51
CA GLU A 129 8.89 -3.91 -4.49
C GLU A 129 9.77 -4.46 -3.36
N TYR A 130 10.78 -3.69 -3.00
CA TYR A 130 11.51 -3.83 -1.76
C TYR A 130 10.89 -2.92 -0.70
N LEU A 131 10.54 -3.49 0.45
CA LEU A 131 9.79 -2.84 1.52
C LEU A 131 10.50 -3.06 2.86
N PRO A 132 11.42 -2.17 3.27
CA PRO A 132 11.88 -2.08 4.64
C PRO A 132 10.79 -1.47 5.53
N MET A 133 10.48 -2.17 6.62
CA MET A 133 9.56 -1.74 7.68
C MET A 133 10.36 -1.54 8.97
N ILE A 134 10.36 -0.32 9.48
CA ILE A 134 11.06 0.07 10.70
C ILE A 134 10.04 0.11 11.82
N THR A 135 10.16 -0.82 12.76
CA THR A 135 9.26 -0.88 13.93
C THR A 135 9.60 0.25 14.90
N LEU A 136 8.60 1.02 15.33
CA LEU A 136 8.75 2.21 16.16
C LEU A 136 8.63 1.96 17.67
N THR A 137 8.30 0.73 18.09
CA THR A 137 8.27 0.30 19.50
C THR A 137 9.65 -0.15 20.00
N GLU A 138 9.78 -0.40 21.31
CA GLU A 138 11.05 -0.76 21.95
C GLU A 138 11.74 -1.91 21.22
N GLY A 139 12.97 -1.66 20.74
CA GLY A 139 13.77 -2.65 20.00
C GLY A 139 14.12 -2.27 18.55
N LYS A 140 13.54 -1.22 17.95
CA LYS A 140 13.87 -0.68 16.60
C LYS A 140 14.41 -1.73 15.62
N ASP A 141 13.59 -2.72 15.32
CA ASP A 141 13.93 -3.73 14.31
C ASP A 141 13.61 -3.21 12.90
N VAL A 142 14.44 -3.61 11.94
CA VAL A 142 14.17 -3.41 10.51
C VAL A 142 13.78 -4.74 9.90
N ILE A 143 12.54 -4.84 9.45
CA ILE A 143 12.02 -6.00 8.75
C ILE A 143 12.11 -5.70 7.26
N ASN A 144 12.92 -6.48 6.55
CA ASN A 144 13.14 -6.27 5.13
C ASN A 144 12.32 -7.28 4.33
N THR A 145 11.50 -6.79 3.41
CA THR A 145 10.77 -7.69 2.52
C THR A 145 10.90 -7.34 1.05
N VAL A 146 10.82 -8.38 0.22
CA VAL A 146 10.68 -8.27 -1.23
C VAL A 146 9.32 -8.85 -1.59
N SER A 147 8.52 -8.09 -2.32
CA SER A 147 7.20 -8.49 -2.76
C SER A 147 7.09 -8.39 -4.28
N PHE A 148 6.33 -9.32 -4.85
CA PHE A 148 5.88 -9.26 -6.23
C PHE A 148 4.36 -9.25 -6.24
N GLY A 149 3.79 -8.55 -7.21
CA GLY A 149 2.35 -8.37 -7.26
C GLY A 149 1.83 -7.91 -8.60
N PHE A 150 0.53 -7.69 -8.63
CA PHE A 150 -0.14 -7.08 -9.76
C PHE A 150 -1.20 -6.08 -9.29
N LYS A 151 -1.55 -5.15 -10.17
CA LYS A 151 -2.65 -4.21 -9.98
C LYS A 151 -3.52 -4.13 -11.22
N ILE A 152 -4.82 -4.09 -11.01
CA ILE A 152 -5.81 -3.88 -12.06
C ILE A 152 -6.51 -2.56 -11.78
N LYS A 153 -6.41 -1.63 -12.73
CA LYS A 153 -7.10 -0.34 -12.68
C LYS A 153 -8.55 -0.51 -13.14
N PHE A 154 -9.48 -0.07 -12.31
CA PHE A 154 -10.89 0.06 -12.63
C PHE A 154 -11.19 1.51 -12.99
N GLY A 155 -11.81 1.72 -14.14
CA GLY A 155 -12.29 3.01 -14.60
C GLY A 155 -13.64 2.84 -15.30
N ILE A 156 -14.50 3.86 -15.18
CA ILE A 156 -15.69 3.96 -16.02
C ILE A 156 -15.17 4.29 -17.43
N ALA A 157 -15.43 3.41 -18.40
CA ALA A 157 -15.25 3.73 -19.80
C ALA A 157 -16.05 5.00 -20.08
N ARG A 158 -15.36 6.11 -20.37
CA ARG A 158 -16.02 7.26 -21.00
C ARG A 158 -16.00 6.95 -22.48
N ASP A 159 -17.14 6.46 -22.96
CA ASP A 159 -17.50 6.48 -24.38
C ASP A 159 -17.60 7.93 -24.87
#